data_AF-A0A7D4PNK8-F1
#
_entry.id   AF-A0A7D4PNK8-F1
#
_cell.length_a   1.000
_cell.length_b   1.000
_cell.length_c   1.000
_cell.angle_alpha   90.00
_cell.angle_beta   90.00
_cell.angle_gamma   90.00
#
_symmetry.space_group_name_H-M   'P 1'
#
loop_
_entity.id
_entity.type
_entity.pdbx_description
1 polymer ?
#
loop_
_entity_poly.entity_id
_entity_poly.type
_entity_poly.pdbx_seq_one_letter_code
_entity_poly.pdbx_strand_id
1 'polypeptide(L)'
;MFERDFAAAVFDLLVERIGWRRRAPVRGLLNPATVRTAQEGDIFWGLGLDGLSEPIAMLDVRAVRGPLTANALLLQGLEVPKVFGDAAMLLPRYVPELSDASGHGRTGGAMLLGPSSSVDATFSEHVRVVSGVGPLSETLHAIVQSSMVVSASVTAVAIAESLNVPARLFADPVVANRFEQRDYLAGTGRPFAKISGSAARALGDEAYPPPTIDLDLLDSTFPQPSAEISTEGEPRESIAVSAEAYTVPAHLLMGWQETIHRQEGSPDPASFARDLSLRLDSARASSDLGLAQEVARAAEYVSIVNPELVAEAAGDDARLLSAVAARKLGLVASALATRGDEARASLTFSRGLADEVLLGIGLSGPSIDAGWPRTLVLRLESESNSLRVDVDYRLFDQQRVQWRLDLDFLIPLSALSEQDRWRLSVVVGDVVIPVTIGALRPLSDPGSRPERGSQVILSVGAITKGFEVR
;
A
#
# COMPACT_ATOMS: atom_id res chain seq x y z
N MET A 1 23.10 -3.08 1.96
CA MET A 1 24.41 -3.76 1.90
C MET A 1 24.39 -5.04 2.74
N PHE A 2 24.02 -4.97 4.02
CA PHE A 2 23.93 -6.15 4.91
C PHE A 2 23.09 -7.31 4.36
N GLU A 3 21.80 -7.09 4.01
CA GLU A 3 20.93 -8.17 3.52
C GLU A 3 21.55 -8.89 2.33
N ARG A 4 21.96 -8.09 1.35
CA ARG A 4 22.54 -8.57 0.10
C ARG A 4 23.78 -9.45 0.33
N ASP A 5 24.70 -9.00 1.17
CA ASP A 5 25.97 -9.68 1.38
C ASP A 5 25.78 -10.92 2.27
N PHE A 6 24.89 -10.85 3.27
CA PHE A 6 24.51 -12.01 4.09
C PHE A 6 23.80 -13.09 3.27
N ALA A 7 22.83 -12.69 2.45
CA ALA A 7 22.07 -13.60 1.60
C ALA A 7 22.96 -14.25 0.52
N ALA A 8 23.91 -13.50 -0.05
CA ALA A 8 24.93 -14.06 -0.94
C ALA A 8 25.79 -15.12 -0.25
N ALA A 9 26.28 -14.84 0.97
CA ALA A 9 27.12 -15.79 1.70
C ALA A 9 26.37 -17.08 2.07
N VAL A 10 25.10 -16.97 2.45
CA VAL A 10 24.23 -18.14 2.72
C VAL A 10 23.99 -18.95 1.45
N PHE A 11 23.74 -18.27 0.33
CA PHE A 11 23.53 -18.91 -0.96
C PHE A 11 24.79 -19.64 -1.44
N ASP A 12 25.96 -19.01 -1.31
CA ASP A 12 27.24 -19.63 -1.69
C ASP A 12 27.51 -20.88 -0.85
N LEU A 13 27.22 -20.84 0.46
CA LEU A 13 27.30 -22.01 1.34
C LEU A 13 26.34 -23.14 0.90
N LEU A 14 25.09 -22.81 0.54
CA LEU A 14 24.13 -23.78 0.01
C LEU A 14 24.64 -24.44 -1.26
N VAL A 15 25.06 -23.66 -2.25
CA VAL A 15 25.59 -24.13 -3.53
C VAL A 15 26.83 -25.01 -3.33
N GLU A 16 27.73 -24.63 -2.41
CA GLU A 16 28.90 -25.42 -2.03
C GLU A 16 28.49 -26.78 -1.47
N ARG A 17 27.53 -26.81 -0.52
CA ARG A 17 27.07 -28.03 0.16
C ARG A 17 26.26 -28.96 -0.72
N ILE A 18 25.49 -28.41 -1.66
CA ILE A 18 24.83 -29.18 -2.71
C ILE A 18 25.85 -29.80 -3.67
N GLY A 19 27.08 -29.27 -3.71
CA GLY A 19 28.13 -29.72 -4.62
C GLY A 19 27.89 -29.29 -6.06
N TRP A 20 27.11 -28.22 -6.27
CA TRP A 20 26.81 -27.73 -7.61
C TRP A 20 28.08 -27.21 -8.28
N ARG A 21 28.16 -27.46 -9.59
CA ARG A 21 29.26 -27.03 -10.45
C ARG A 21 28.66 -26.51 -11.75
N ARG A 22 29.08 -25.31 -12.16
CA ARG A 22 28.70 -24.73 -13.43
C ARG A 22 29.09 -25.68 -14.57
N ARG A 23 28.13 -25.96 -15.46
CA ARG A 23 28.31 -26.73 -16.70
C ARG A 23 27.69 -25.98 -17.86
N ALA A 24 28.32 -26.01 -19.03
CA ALA A 24 27.74 -25.45 -20.24
C ALA A 24 26.41 -26.17 -20.57
N PRO A 25 25.37 -25.46 -21.07
CA PRO A 25 25.35 -24.06 -21.48
C PRO A 25 25.03 -23.05 -20.35
N VAL A 26 24.87 -23.50 -19.11
CA VAL A 26 24.49 -22.63 -17.98
C VAL A 26 25.54 -21.55 -17.72
N ARG A 27 25.09 -20.30 -17.74
CA ARG A 27 25.95 -19.14 -17.51
C ARG A 27 26.25 -18.94 -16.02
N GLY A 28 25.27 -19.17 -15.16
CA GLY A 28 25.42 -18.95 -13.74
C GLY A 28 24.17 -19.37 -13.00
N LEU A 29 24.34 -19.68 -11.72
CA LEU A 29 23.26 -19.77 -10.77
C LEU A 29 23.28 -18.46 -9.98
N LEU A 30 22.22 -17.67 -10.10
CA LEU A 30 22.19 -16.33 -9.51
C LEU A 30 21.90 -16.40 -8.02
N ASN A 31 22.57 -15.50 -7.31
CA ASN A 31 22.33 -15.25 -5.90
C ASN A 31 21.57 -13.91 -5.74
N PRO A 32 21.01 -13.62 -4.55
CA PRO A 32 20.20 -12.42 -4.32
C PRO A 32 20.94 -11.11 -4.61
N ALA A 33 22.28 -11.11 -4.56
CA ALA A 33 23.11 -9.94 -4.82
C ALA A 33 23.30 -9.60 -6.29
N THR A 34 23.11 -10.57 -7.19
CA THR A 34 23.53 -10.50 -8.60
C THR A 34 22.36 -10.49 -9.58
N VAL A 35 21.11 -10.47 -9.09
CA VAL A 35 19.90 -10.38 -9.93
C VAL A 35 19.92 -9.19 -10.90
N ARG A 36 20.42 -8.03 -10.45
CA ARG A 36 20.57 -6.84 -11.31
C ARG A 36 21.62 -6.98 -12.41
N THR A 37 22.51 -7.95 -12.29
CA THR A 37 23.56 -8.24 -13.28
C THR A 37 23.26 -9.48 -14.11
N ALA A 38 22.04 -10.01 -13.97
CA ALA A 38 21.59 -11.22 -14.63
C ALA A 38 21.65 -11.06 -16.16
N GLN A 39 22.11 -12.10 -16.84
CA GLN A 39 22.19 -12.15 -18.30
C GLN A 39 21.52 -13.41 -18.82
N GLU A 40 21.27 -13.44 -20.13
CA GLU A 40 20.70 -14.61 -20.79
C GLU A 40 21.51 -15.88 -20.48
N GLY A 41 20.79 -16.95 -20.11
CA GLY A 41 21.36 -18.24 -19.73
C GLY A 41 21.72 -18.38 -18.24
N ASP A 42 21.45 -17.36 -17.41
CA ASP A 42 21.50 -17.48 -15.95
C ASP A 42 20.22 -18.13 -15.39
N ILE A 43 20.35 -18.88 -14.29
CA ILE A 43 19.26 -19.58 -13.61
C ILE A 43 18.92 -18.87 -12.29
N PHE A 44 17.63 -18.72 -12.04
CA PHE A 44 17.07 -18.09 -10.85
C PHE A 44 16.33 -19.11 -9.98
N TRP A 45 16.67 -19.21 -8.69
CA TRP A 45 16.10 -20.23 -7.79
C TRP A 45 15.80 -19.69 -6.39
N GLY A 46 14.52 -19.53 -6.07
CA GLY A 46 14.01 -19.23 -4.72
C GLY A 46 14.38 -17.83 -4.23
N LEU A 47 14.63 -16.88 -5.12
CA LEU A 47 15.03 -15.52 -4.79
C LEU A 47 13.85 -14.54 -4.97
N GLY A 48 13.90 -13.42 -4.25
CA GLY A 48 12.92 -12.35 -4.36
C GLY A 48 13.54 -11.10 -4.97
N LEU A 49 12.71 -10.31 -5.63
CA LEU A 49 13.11 -8.98 -6.09
C LEU A 49 13.11 -8.00 -4.91
N ASP A 50 14.00 -7.01 -4.98
CA ASP A 50 13.99 -5.84 -4.11
C ASP A 50 13.18 -4.66 -4.73
N GLY A 51 12.41 -4.97 -5.76
CA GLY A 51 11.68 -4.06 -6.65
C GLY A 51 11.94 -4.40 -8.13
N LEU A 52 11.17 -3.83 -9.06
CA LEU A 52 11.53 -3.81 -10.49
C LEU A 52 12.36 -2.55 -10.73
N SER A 53 13.67 -2.66 -10.89
CA SER A 53 14.47 -1.50 -11.30
C SER A 53 14.74 -1.51 -12.80
N GLU A 54 14.86 -2.69 -13.42
CA GLU A 54 15.25 -2.82 -14.82
C GLU A 54 14.58 -4.05 -15.48
N PRO A 55 14.45 -4.04 -16.83
CA PRO A 55 14.11 -5.23 -17.59
C PRO A 55 15.15 -6.31 -17.32
N ILE A 56 14.72 -7.44 -16.78
CA ILE A 56 15.58 -8.59 -16.55
C ILE A 56 15.64 -9.37 -17.86
N ALA A 57 16.86 -9.73 -18.30
CA ALA A 57 17.07 -10.53 -19.50
C ALA A 57 16.34 -11.88 -19.40
N MET A 58 16.21 -12.62 -20.51
CA MET A 58 15.63 -13.97 -20.48
C MET A 58 16.36 -14.87 -19.47
N LEU A 59 15.70 -15.16 -18.34
CA LEU A 59 16.19 -16.05 -17.29
C LEU A 59 15.40 -17.35 -17.27
N ASP A 60 16.09 -18.43 -16.88
CA ASP A 60 15.45 -19.67 -16.48
C ASP A 60 15.03 -19.54 -15.00
N VAL A 61 13.74 -19.32 -14.75
CA VAL A 61 13.19 -19.15 -13.40
C VAL A 61 12.65 -20.48 -12.89
N ARG A 62 13.26 -21.01 -11.83
CA ARG A 62 12.92 -22.32 -11.24
C ARG A 62 12.02 -22.24 -10.01
N ALA A 63 12.18 -21.16 -9.25
CA ALA A 63 11.34 -20.80 -8.11
C ALA A 63 11.56 -19.33 -7.80
N VAL A 64 10.61 -18.70 -7.12
CA VAL A 64 10.73 -17.32 -6.63
C VAL A 64 10.35 -17.25 -5.16
N ARG A 65 10.77 -16.20 -4.46
CA ARG A 65 10.47 -16.04 -3.03
C ARG A 65 8.97 -16.01 -2.73
N GLY A 66 8.20 -15.32 -3.56
CA GLY A 66 6.76 -15.18 -3.38
C GLY A 66 6.02 -14.62 -4.58
N PRO A 67 4.70 -14.41 -4.43
CA PRO A 67 3.80 -14.04 -5.52
C PRO A 67 4.03 -12.60 -6.03
N LEU A 68 4.57 -11.69 -5.23
CA LEU A 68 4.88 -10.34 -5.69
C LEU A 68 6.04 -10.37 -6.70
N THR A 69 7.09 -11.15 -6.40
CA THR A 69 8.18 -11.39 -7.34
C THR A 69 7.70 -12.14 -8.59
N ALA A 70 6.83 -13.15 -8.42
CA ALA A 70 6.27 -13.88 -9.56
C ALA A 70 5.53 -12.95 -10.53
N ASN A 71 4.62 -12.14 -10.00
CA ASN A 71 3.87 -11.17 -10.79
C ASN A 71 4.80 -10.17 -11.46
N ALA A 72 5.78 -9.64 -10.72
CA ALA A 72 6.78 -8.73 -11.25
C ALA A 72 7.51 -9.28 -12.49
N LEU A 73 7.98 -10.53 -12.44
CA LEU A 73 8.68 -11.18 -13.55
C LEU A 73 7.77 -11.53 -14.73
N LEU A 74 6.54 -12.01 -14.47
CA LEU A 74 5.54 -12.28 -15.51
C LEU A 74 5.23 -11.05 -16.36
N LEU A 75 5.23 -9.86 -15.74
CA LEU A 75 4.99 -8.59 -16.44
C LEU A 75 6.13 -8.14 -17.34
N GLN A 76 7.33 -8.63 -17.06
CA GLN A 76 8.47 -8.45 -17.94
C GLN A 76 8.48 -9.47 -19.09
N GLY A 77 7.47 -10.35 -19.17
CA GLY A 77 7.34 -11.38 -20.20
C GLY A 77 8.14 -12.65 -19.91
N LEU A 78 8.61 -12.84 -18.68
CA LEU A 78 9.30 -14.06 -18.26
C LEU A 78 8.30 -15.16 -17.89
N GLU A 79 8.66 -16.40 -18.17
CA GLU A 79 7.94 -17.57 -17.65
C GLU A 79 8.35 -17.82 -16.20
N VAL A 80 7.36 -17.97 -15.32
CA VAL A 80 7.59 -18.14 -13.88
C VAL A 80 6.75 -19.29 -13.34
N PRO A 81 7.35 -20.32 -12.74
CA PRO A 81 6.60 -21.39 -12.09
C PRO A 81 5.97 -20.89 -10.79
N LYS A 82 4.82 -21.45 -10.41
CA LYS A 82 4.14 -21.18 -9.13
C LYS A 82 4.77 -21.93 -7.96
N VAL A 83 6.10 -21.90 -7.89
CA VAL A 83 6.91 -22.49 -6.81
C VAL A 83 7.48 -21.36 -5.97
N PHE A 84 6.99 -21.25 -4.73
CA PHE A 84 7.32 -20.16 -3.83
C PHE A 84 8.18 -20.60 -2.65
N GLY A 85 9.13 -19.76 -2.28
CA GLY A 85 9.99 -19.97 -1.12
C GLY A 85 11.35 -19.31 -1.23
N ASP A 86 11.90 -18.89 -0.10
CA ASP A 86 13.28 -18.44 -0.03
C ASP A 86 14.23 -19.65 0.01
N ALA A 87 15.20 -19.73 -0.90
CA ALA A 87 16.16 -20.84 -0.94
C ALA A 87 16.94 -21.02 0.38
N ALA A 88 17.12 -19.94 1.16
CA ALA A 88 17.75 -20.02 2.48
C ALA A 88 17.00 -20.93 3.46
N MET A 89 15.70 -21.20 3.24
CA MET A 89 14.93 -22.15 4.06
C MET A 89 15.36 -23.61 3.89
N LEU A 90 16.11 -23.93 2.83
CA LEU A 90 16.66 -25.26 2.60
C LEU A 90 17.99 -25.50 3.33
N LEU A 91 18.55 -24.47 3.98
CA LEU A 91 19.82 -24.56 4.70
C LEU A 91 19.91 -25.75 5.67
N PRO A 92 18.88 -26.08 6.48
CA PRO A 92 18.92 -27.24 7.38
C PRO A 92 19.10 -28.59 6.67
N ARG A 93 18.67 -28.72 5.39
CA ARG A 93 18.84 -29.96 4.62
C ARG A 93 20.27 -30.20 4.18
N TYR A 94 21.00 -29.11 3.92
CA TYR A 94 22.34 -29.14 3.34
C TYR A 94 23.45 -28.83 4.35
N VAL A 95 23.07 -28.35 5.54
CA VAL A 95 23.97 -28.06 6.67
C VAL A 95 23.41 -28.71 7.93
N PRO A 96 23.38 -30.06 8.00
CA PRO A 96 22.72 -30.81 9.07
C PRO A 96 23.27 -30.49 10.46
N GLU A 97 24.53 -30.05 10.56
CA GLU A 97 25.11 -29.61 11.83
C GLU A 97 24.33 -28.44 12.50
N LEU A 98 23.60 -27.63 11.71
CA LEU A 98 22.72 -26.59 12.26
C LEU A 98 21.42 -27.18 12.82
N SER A 99 20.85 -28.18 12.15
CA SER A 99 19.66 -28.90 12.64
C SER A 99 19.97 -29.64 13.94
N ASP A 100 21.11 -30.32 14.00
CA ASP A 100 21.57 -31.00 15.21
C ASP A 100 21.69 -30.00 16.36
N ALA A 101 22.38 -28.89 16.15
CA ALA A 101 22.53 -27.84 17.15
C ALA A 101 21.17 -27.26 17.62
N SER A 102 20.17 -27.17 16.75
CA SER A 102 18.82 -26.70 17.11
C SER A 102 18.07 -27.68 18.03
N GLY A 103 18.36 -28.97 17.95
CA GLY A 103 17.75 -30.02 18.78
C GLY A 103 18.25 -30.08 20.22
N HIS A 104 19.38 -29.43 20.54
CA HIS A 104 20.02 -29.46 21.86
C HIS A 104 19.46 -28.44 22.86
N GLY A 105 18.37 -27.75 22.51
CA GLY A 105 17.77 -26.70 23.33
C GLY A 105 18.43 -25.32 23.13
N ARG A 106 17.67 -24.25 23.38
CA ARG A 106 18.11 -22.87 23.19
C ARG A 106 18.69 -22.33 24.48
N THR A 107 19.89 -21.75 24.38
CA THR A 107 20.62 -21.22 25.54
C THR A 107 20.73 -19.69 25.54
N GLY A 108 20.41 -19.04 24.42
CA GLY A 108 20.49 -17.59 24.24
C GLY A 108 19.14 -16.88 24.40
N GLY A 109 19.21 -15.57 24.66
CA GLY A 109 18.07 -14.66 24.65
C GLY A 109 17.60 -14.32 23.24
N ALA A 110 16.81 -13.26 23.11
CA ALA A 110 16.40 -12.75 21.80
C ALA A 110 17.62 -12.21 21.05
N MET A 111 17.65 -12.35 19.73
CA MET A 111 18.71 -11.82 18.88
C MET A 111 18.16 -10.76 17.96
N LEU A 112 18.81 -9.60 17.93
CA LEU A 112 18.56 -8.55 16.95
C LEU A 112 19.68 -8.60 15.91
N LEU A 113 19.33 -8.92 14.67
CA LEU A 113 20.27 -9.03 13.56
C LEU A 113 20.00 -7.94 12.52
N GLY A 114 21.01 -7.15 12.18
CA GLY A 114 20.92 -6.05 11.21
C GLY A 114 22.22 -5.29 11.09
N PRO A 115 22.33 -4.23 10.27
CA PRO A 115 23.49 -3.35 10.28
C PRO A 115 23.51 -2.50 11.56
N SER A 116 24.67 -1.97 11.93
CA SER A 116 24.87 -1.20 13.16
C SER A 116 23.90 -0.02 13.30
N SER A 117 23.52 0.61 12.18
CA SER A 117 22.61 1.76 12.15
C SER A 117 21.17 1.42 12.56
N SER A 118 20.77 0.16 12.39
CA SER A 118 19.43 -0.36 12.67
C SER A 118 19.30 -0.89 14.09
N VAL A 119 20.41 -0.95 14.81
CA VAL A 119 20.49 -1.54 16.14
C VAL A 119 20.86 -0.49 17.16
N ASP A 120 19.90 -0.14 18.01
CA ASP A 120 20.13 0.71 19.16
C ASP A 120 20.97 -0.03 20.22
N ALA A 121 22.09 0.56 20.65
CA ALA A 121 22.95 -0.02 21.68
C ALA A 121 22.27 -0.10 23.06
N THR A 122 21.08 0.49 23.24
CA THR A 122 20.32 0.47 24.50
C THR A 122 19.43 -0.77 24.70
N PHE A 123 19.40 -1.72 23.75
CA PHE A 123 18.71 -2.99 23.97
C PHE A 123 19.32 -3.75 25.17
N SER A 124 18.46 -4.24 26.07
CA SER A 124 18.82 -4.81 27.38
C SER A 124 19.83 -5.96 27.34
N GLU A 125 20.41 -6.32 28.50
CA GLU A 125 21.34 -7.47 28.69
C GLU A 125 20.82 -8.82 28.13
N HIS A 126 19.51 -8.95 27.90
CA HIS A 126 18.87 -10.18 27.41
C HIS A 126 18.69 -10.24 25.88
N VAL A 127 19.15 -9.21 25.16
CA VAL A 127 19.08 -9.15 23.69
C VAL A 127 20.49 -9.18 23.11
N ARG A 128 20.82 -10.24 22.37
CA ARG A 128 22.07 -10.32 21.63
C ARG A 128 21.96 -9.48 20.36
N VAL A 129 22.67 -8.37 20.33
CA VAL A 129 22.83 -7.56 19.13
C VAL A 129 23.95 -8.14 18.27
N VAL A 130 23.62 -8.51 17.02
CA VAL A 130 24.62 -8.87 16.01
C VAL A 130 24.52 -7.84 14.88
N SER A 131 25.55 -7.01 14.82
CA SER A 131 25.65 -5.91 13.86
C SER A 131 26.59 -6.29 12.71
N GLY A 132 26.07 -6.37 11.48
CA GLY A 132 26.89 -6.59 10.27
C GLY A 132 27.19 -8.06 9.95
N VAL A 133 27.86 -8.29 8.81
CA VAL A 133 28.24 -9.62 8.33
C VAL A 133 29.51 -10.06 9.05
N GLY A 134 29.36 -10.59 10.27
CA GLY A 134 30.41 -11.35 10.94
C GLY A 134 30.71 -12.66 10.20
N PRO A 135 31.61 -13.52 10.72
CA PRO A 135 31.82 -14.85 10.15
C PRO A 135 30.48 -15.60 10.04
N LEU A 136 30.12 -16.04 8.83
CA LEU A 136 28.81 -16.64 8.55
C LEU A 136 28.48 -17.77 9.52
N SER A 137 29.45 -18.63 9.81
CA SER A 137 29.29 -19.73 10.77
C SER A 137 28.89 -19.24 12.17
N GLU A 138 29.49 -18.15 12.66
CA GLU A 138 29.17 -17.59 13.98
C GLU A 138 27.76 -16.99 14.00
N THR A 139 27.36 -16.31 12.93
CA THR A 139 26.01 -15.76 12.79
C THR A 139 24.96 -16.87 12.76
N LEU A 140 25.20 -17.95 12.00
CA LEU A 140 24.29 -19.11 11.93
C LEU A 140 24.18 -19.81 13.29
N HIS A 141 25.28 -20.02 14.00
CA HIS A 141 25.24 -20.58 15.36
C HIS A 141 24.50 -19.66 16.33
N ALA A 142 24.69 -18.34 16.22
CA ALA A 142 23.94 -17.38 17.04
C ALA A 142 22.43 -17.48 16.78
N ILE A 143 22.00 -17.59 15.51
CA ILE A 143 20.59 -17.80 15.14
C ILE A 143 20.05 -19.07 15.81
N VAL A 144 20.73 -20.21 15.65
CA VAL A 144 20.31 -21.50 16.23
C VAL A 144 20.11 -21.42 17.75
N GLN A 145 20.99 -20.71 18.44
CA GLN A 145 20.97 -20.61 19.91
C GLN A 145 19.98 -19.59 20.45
N SER A 146 19.37 -18.76 19.60
CA SER A 146 18.50 -17.65 20.02
C SER A 146 17.11 -18.14 20.42
N SER A 147 16.51 -17.50 21.42
CA SER A 147 15.10 -17.75 21.79
C SER A 147 14.11 -17.19 20.76
N MET A 148 14.52 -16.11 20.07
CA MET A 148 13.80 -15.47 18.97
C MET A 148 14.79 -14.65 18.12
N VAL A 149 14.56 -14.55 16.81
CA VAL A 149 15.31 -13.67 15.91
C VAL A 149 14.43 -12.51 15.44
N VAL A 150 14.87 -11.28 15.71
CA VAL A 150 14.29 -10.06 15.18
C VAL A 150 15.24 -9.50 14.14
N SER A 151 14.76 -9.27 12.92
CA SER A 151 15.59 -8.73 11.85
C SER A 151 14.79 -7.96 10.82
N ALA A 152 15.42 -7.02 10.12
CA ALA A 152 14.87 -6.49 8.87
C ALA A 152 15.25 -7.37 7.67
N SER A 153 16.24 -8.26 7.84
CA SER A 153 16.72 -9.23 6.84
C SER A 153 15.71 -10.35 6.63
N VAL A 154 15.23 -10.51 5.39
CA VAL A 154 14.36 -11.64 5.03
C VAL A 154 15.13 -12.95 5.13
N THR A 155 16.36 -12.97 4.65
CA THR A 155 17.20 -14.18 4.68
C THR A 155 17.46 -14.65 6.11
N ALA A 156 17.73 -13.74 7.05
CA ALA A 156 17.88 -14.09 8.46
C ALA A 156 16.63 -14.71 9.06
N VAL A 157 15.46 -14.13 8.76
CA VAL A 157 14.17 -14.65 9.24
C VAL A 157 13.88 -16.02 8.61
N ALA A 158 14.12 -16.19 7.31
CA ALA A 158 13.96 -17.47 6.62
C ALA A 158 14.82 -18.59 7.24
N ILE A 159 16.09 -18.29 7.53
CA ILE A 159 17.00 -19.25 8.20
C ILE A 159 16.50 -19.58 9.60
N ALA A 160 16.16 -18.57 10.40
CA ALA A 160 15.64 -18.77 11.76
C ALA A 160 14.41 -19.68 11.75
N GLU A 161 13.43 -19.40 10.89
CA GLU A 161 12.20 -20.17 10.78
C GLU A 161 12.46 -21.60 10.28
N SER A 162 13.39 -21.80 9.35
CA SER A 162 13.79 -23.14 8.88
C SER A 162 14.42 -24.00 9.99
N LEU A 163 15.06 -23.36 10.97
CA LEU A 163 15.65 -23.98 12.15
C LEU A 163 14.67 -24.02 13.33
N ASN A 164 13.37 -23.78 13.07
CA ASN A 164 12.29 -23.69 14.05
C ASN A 164 12.48 -22.59 15.11
N VAL A 165 13.40 -21.64 14.89
CA VAL A 165 13.63 -20.49 15.79
C VAL A 165 12.55 -19.45 15.52
N PRO A 166 11.79 -19.01 16.56
CA PRO A 166 10.79 -17.96 16.42
C PRO A 166 11.40 -16.71 15.79
N ALA A 167 10.69 -16.05 14.88
CA ALA A 167 11.23 -14.89 14.18
C ALA A 167 10.20 -13.77 13.97
N ARG A 168 10.72 -12.54 13.82
CA ARG A 168 9.94 -11.35 13.48
C ARG A 168 10.70 -10.39 12.55
N LEU A 169 9.95 -9.82 11.62
CA LEU A 169 10.42 -8.77 10.71
C LEU A 169 10.08 -7.39 11.28
N PHE A 170 10.99 -6.44 11.08
CA PHE A 170 10.70 -5.02 11.28
C PHE A 170 11.08 -4.18 10.06
N ALA A 171 10.52 -2.97 10.01
CA ALA A 171 10.78 -1.97 9.00
C ALA A 171 12.19 -1.41 9.11
N ASP A 172 13.00 -1.57 8.06
CA ASP A 172 14.23 -0.81 7.93
C ASP A 172 14.55 -0.49 6.46
N PRO A 173 14.38 0.79 6.05
CA PRO A 173 14.67 1.26 4.68
C PRO A 173 16.07 0.93 4.16
N VAL A 174 17.04 0.81 5.06
CA VAL A 174 18.47 0.66 4.74
C VAL A 174 18.83 -0.80 4.49
N VAL A 175 18.09 -1.72 5.12
CA VAL A 175 18.39 -3.17 5.12
C VAL A 175 17.66 -3.89 4.02
N ALA A 176 16.34 -3.78 4.01
CA ALA A 176 15.45 -4.46 3.10
C ALA A 176 14.23 -3.58 2.84
N ASN A 177 13.78 -3.52 1.59
CA ASN A 177 12.54 -2.82 1.31
C ASN A 177 11.34 -3.66 1.81
N ARG A 178 10.21 -2.97 1.98
CA ARG A 178 8.93 -3.58 2.35
C ARG A 178 8.42 -4.61 1.34
N PHE A 179 8.76 -4.47 0.06
CA PHE A 179 8.33 -5.37 -1.00
C PHE A 179 8.88 -6.78 -0.78
N GLU A 180 10.19 -6.89 -0.55
CA GLU A 180 10.89 -8.15 -0.27
C GLU A 180 10.33 -8.83 0.99
N GLN A 181 10.12 -8.06 2.07
CA GLN A 181 9.56 -8.57 3.32
C GLN A 181 8.12 -9.10 3.14
N ARG A 182 7.28 -8.34 2.42
CA ARG A 182 5.91 -8.75 2.13
C ARG A 182 5.88 -9.98 1.21
N ASP A 183 6.75 -10.01 0.21
CA ASP A 183 6.85 -11.11 -0.74
C ASP A 183 7.22 -12.41 -0.03
N TYR A 184 8.18 -12.37 0.90
CA TYR A 184 8.52 -13.51 1.77
C TYR A 184 7.32 -13.99 2.59
N LEU A 185 6.65 -13.09 3.30
CA LEU A 185 5.52 -13.43 4.14
C LEU A 185 4.38 -14.03 3.30
N ALA A 186 4.10 -13.48 2.12
CA ALA A 186 3.12 -14.03 1.20
C ALA A 186 3.53 -15.41 0.65
N GLY A 187 4.78 -15.56 0.22
CA GLY A 187 5.33 -16.82 -0.30
C GLY A 187 5.36 -17.96 0.72
N THR A 188 5.33 -17.64 2.01
CA THR A 188 5.27 -18.59 3.12
C THR A 188 3.87 -18.71 3.75
N GLY A 189 2.82 -18.31 3.01
CA GLY A 189 1.41 -18.49 3.40
C GLY A 189 0.90 -17.51 4.47
N ARG A 190 1.63 -16.41 4.72
CA ARG A 190 1.36 -15.43 5.80
C ARG A 190 1.23 -14.00 5.25
N PRO A 191 0.47 -13.76 4.17
CA PRO A 191 0.49 -12.49 3.44
C PRO A 191 0.07 -11.26 4.27
N PHE A 192 -0.75 -11.47 5.31
CA PHE A 192 -1.25 -10.41 6.19
C PHE A 192 -0.51 -10.31 7.53
N ALA A 193 0.56 -11.08 7.71
CA ALA A 193 1.31 -11.02 8.94
C ALA A 193 1.96 -9.63 9.09
N LYS A 194 1.81 -9.05 10.28
CA LYS A 194 2.27 -7.69 10.59
C LYS A 194 3.79 -7.61 10.47
N ILE A 195 4.28 -6.57 9.80
CA ILE A 195 5.69 -6.16 9.86
C ILE A 195 5.81 -5.01 10.85
N SER A 196 6.60 -5.16 11.91
CA SER A 196 6.68 -4.15 12.97
C SER A 196 7.37 -2.87 12.48
N GLY A 197 6.93 -1.70 12.95
CA GLY A 197 7.52 -0.41 12.54
C GLY A 197 8.96 -0.18 13.03
N SER A 198 9.45 -0.94 14.02
CA SER A 198 10.81 -0.83 14.54
C SER A 198 11.27 -2.11 15.23
N ALA A 199 12.58 -2.26 15.41
CA ALA A 199 13.18 -3.38 16.15
C ALA A 199 12.63 -3.49 17.58
N ALA A 200 12.49 -2.36 18.28
CA ALA A 200 11.97 -2.33 19.65
C ALA A 200 10.52 -2.85 19.74
N ARG A 201 9.67 -2.52 18.76
CA ARG A 201 8.31 -3.05 18.70
C ARG A 201 8.30 -4.53 18.36
N ALA A 202 9.13 -4.96 17.41
CA ALA A 202 9.23 -6.37 17.01
C ALA A 202 9.69 -7.28 18.15
N LEU A 203 10.56 -6.80 19.05
CA LEU A 203 10.98 -7.55 20.24
C LEU A 203 9.84 -7.81 21.23
N GLY A 204 8.80 -6.97 21.23
CA GLY A 204 7.61 -7.13 22.07
C GLY A 204 6.41 -7.79 21.38
N ASP A 205 6.48 -7.98 20.05
CA ASP A 205 5.44 -8.70 19.30
C ASP A 205 5.59 -10.22 19.52
N GLU A 206 4.50 -10.98 19.42
CA GLU A 206 4.56 -12.46 19.44
C GLU A 206 5.43 -12.98 18.27
N ALA A 207 5.72 -14.28 18.13
CA ALA A 207 6.39 -14.77 16.93
C ALA A 207 5.45 -14.86 15.72
N TYR A 208 5.98 -14.93 14.48
CA TYR A 208 5.15 -15.35 13.35
C TYR A 208 4.60 -16.78 13.58
N PRO A 209 3.38 -17.08 13.10
CA PRO A 209 2.98 -18.47 12.97
C PRO A 209 3.96 -19.19 12.02
N PRO A 210 4.14 -20.52 12.16
CA PRO A 210 5.06 -21.27 11.31
C PRO A 210 4.79 -21.05 9.81
N PRO A 211 5.83 -21.01 8.96
CA PRO A 211 5.68 -20.90 7.51
C PRO A 211 4.89 -22.09 6.96
N THR A 212 3.98 -21.80 6.03
CA THR A 212 3.29 -22.83 5.22
C THR A 212 3.95 -22.87 3.85
N ILE A 213 4.85 -23.82 3.64
CA ILE A 213 5.67 -23.94 2.43
C ILE A 213 5.98 -25.41 2.14
N ASP A 214 5.99 -25.77 0.86
CA ASP A 214 6.44 -27.08 0.40
C ASP A 214 7.94 -27.03 0.09
N LEU A 215 8.76 -27.36 1.09
CA LEU A 215 10.21 -27.37 0.95
C LEU A 215 10.69 -28.49 0.01
N ASP A 216 9.95 -29.60 -0.13
CA ASP A 216 10.31 -30.67 -1.08
C ASP A 216 10.11 -30.21 -2.52
N LEU A 217 9.03 -29.48 -2.78
CA LEU A 217 8.80 -28.86 -4.07
C LEU A 217 9.89 -27.82 -4.39
N LEU A 218 10.20 -26.92 -3.45
CA LEU A 218 11.25 -25.90 -3.62
C LEU A 218 12.62 -26.53 -3.90
N ASP A 219 12.95 -27.60 -3.17
CA ASP A 219 14.20 -28.34 -3.34
C ASP A 219 14.24 -29.08 -4.70
N SER A 220 13.11 -29.64 -5.12
CA SER A 220 12.99 -30.36 -6.41
C SER A 220 13.18 -29.47 -7.64
N THR A 221 13.07 -28.15 -7.50
CA THR A 221 13.31 -27.19 -8.59
C THR A 221 14.76 -26.74 -8.67
N PHE A 222 15.63 -27.14 -7.73
CA PHE A 222 17.04 -26.84 -7.80
C PHE A 222 17.63 -27.32 -9.14
N PRO A 223 18.38 -26.47 -9.87
CA PRO A 223 18.93 -26.85 -11.17
C PRO A 223 19.99 -27.96 -11.01
N GLN A 224 19.59 -29.19 -11.33
CA GLN A 224 20.49 -30.35 -11.29
C GLN A 224 21.51 -30.30 -12.44
N PRO A 225 22.80 -30.64 -12.21
CA PRO A 225 23.86 -30.56 -13.22
C PRO A 225 23.73 -31.49 -14.45
N SER A 226 22.70 -32.33 -14.54
CA SER A 226 22.56 -33.40 -15.54
C SER A 226 21.20 -33.46 -16.24
N ALA A 227 20.26 -32.58 -15.94
CA ALA A 227 18.96 -32.60 -16.61
C ALA A 227 19.03 -31.76 -17.89
N GLU A 228 18.83 -32.41 -19.04
CA GLU A 228 18.35 -31.70 -20.23
C GLU A 228 17.13 -30.86 -19.82
N ILE A 229 17.17 -29.59 -20.22
CA ILE A 229 16.13 -28.60 -19.92
C ILE A 229 14.84 -29.11 -20.55
N SER A 230 14.03 -29.81 -19.75
CA SER A 230 12.72 -30.28 -20.17
C SER A 230 11.76 -29.10 -19.97
N THR A 231 11.44 -28.40 -21.05
CA THR A 231 10.35 -27.40 -21.09
C THR A 231 8.96 -28.06 -21.02
N GLU A 232 8.89 -29.39 -20.89
CA GLU A 232 7.66 -30.21 -20.95
C GLU A 232 7.26 -30.82 -19.59
N GLY A 233 7.52 -30.13 -18.48
CA GLY A 233 6.95 -30.51 -17.18
C GLY A 233 5.61 -29.83 -16.95
N GLU A 234 4.56 -30.58 -16.58
CA GLU A 234 3.30 -29.96 -16.15
C GLU A 234 3.56 -28.91 -15.04
N PRO A 235 2.83 -27.78 -15.06
CA PRO A 235 3.02 -26.71 -14.10
C PRO A 235 2.79 -27.26 -12.68
N ARG A 236 3.89 -27.37 -11.91
CA ARG A 236 3.83 -27.74 -10.49
C ARG A 236 3.33 -26.52 -9.71
N GLU A 237 2.10 -26.61 -9.22
CA GLU A 237 1.53 -25.58 -8.33
C GLU A 237 1.85 -25.91 -6.87
N SER A 238 2.29 -24.90 -6.10
CA SER A 238 2.41 -25.02 -4.64
C SER A 238 1.07 -24.75 -3.95
N ILE A 239 0.83 -25.39 -2.80
CA ILE A 239 -0.41 -25.27 -1.98
C ILE A 239 -0.43 -23.99 -1.12
N ALA A 240 0.38 -22.98 -1.44
CA ALA A 240 0.37 -21.72 -0.69
C ALA A 240 -0.91 -20.92 -1.01
N VAL A 241 -1.90 -21.02 -0.12
CA VAL A 241 -3.14 -20.24 0.03
C VAL A 241 -3.38 -19.20 -1.08
N SER A 242 -4.27 -19.55 -2.02
CA SER A 242 -4.83 -18.70 -3.09
C SER A 242 -4.02 -17.44 -3.43
N ALA A 243 -2.94 -17.60 -4.18
CA ALA A 243 -2.19 -16.50 -4.79
C ALA A 243 -3.10 -15.51 -5.57
N GLU A 244 -4.32 -15.94 -5.96
CA GLU A 244 -5.39 -15.11 -6.51
C GLU A 244 -5.68 -13.85 -5.66
N ALA A 245 -5.57 -13.94 -4.34
CA ALA A 245 -5.79 -12.81 -3.41
C ALA A 245 -4.69 -11.73 -3.46
N TYR A 246 -3.53 -12.03 -4.02
CA TYR A 246 -2.38 -11.13 -4.14
C TYR A 246 -1.89 -10.98 -5.59
N THR A 247 -2.83 -11.03 -6.54
CA THR A 247 -2.58 -10.55 -7.89
C THR A 247 -2.41 -9.03 -7.80
N VAL A 248 -1.18 -8.52 -7.75
CA VAL A 248 -0.92 -7.08 -7.77
C VAL A 248 -1.04 -6.60 -9.22
N PRO A 249 -2.00 -5.71 -9.54
CA PRO A 249 -2.14 -5.20 -10.90
C PRO A 249 -0.82 -4.64 -11.44
N ALA A 250 -0.51 -5.03 -12.68
CA ALA A 250 0.77 -4.77 -13.34
C ALA A 250 1.30 -3.34 -13.25
N HIS A 251 0.37 -2.41 -13.43
CA HIS A 251 0.63 -0.99 -13.49
C HIS A 251 0.99 -0.37 -12.13
N LEU A 252 0.69 -1.07 -11.02
CA LEU A 252 1.05 -0.66 -9.66
C LEU A 252 2.51 -0.96 -9.35
N LEU A 253 2.98 -2.12 -9.80
CA LEU A 253 4.36 -2.54 -9.61
C LEU A 253 5.30 -1.58 -10.36
N MET A 254 4.99 -1.23 -11.61
CA MET A 254 5.81 -0.35 -12.44
C MET A 254 5.81 1.13 -11.98
N GLY A 255 4.65 1.70 -11.63
CA GLY A 255 4.56 3.14 -11.26
C GLY A 255 5.15 3.50 -9.90
N TRP A 256 5.22 2.55 -8.97
CA TRP A 256 5.79 2.75 -7.64
C TRP A 256 7.32 2.89 -7.67
N GLN A 257 8.01 2.21 -8.59
CA GLN A 257 9.47 2.30 -8.69
C GLN A 257 9.94 3.64 -9.20
N GLU A 258 9.23 4.25 -10.15
CA GLU A 258 9.53 5.62 -10.59
C GLU A 258 9.37 6.63 -9.44
N THR A 259 8.52 6.31 -8.47
CA THR A 259 8.26 7.14 -7.29
C THR A 259 9.36 6.98 -6.24
N ILE A 260 9.79 5.74 -5.96
CA ILE A 260 10.90 5.46 -5.03
C ILE A 260 12.26 5.77 -5.61
N HIS A 261 12.55 5.52 -6.89
CA HIS A 261 13.86 5.84 -7.48
C HIS A 261 14.22 7.32 -7.43
N ARG A 262 13.22 8.20 -7.34
CA ARG A 262 13.45 9.65 -7.16
C ARG A 262 13.74 10.03 -5.71
N GLN A 263 13.54 9.12 -4.74
CA GLN A 263 13.82 9.32 -3.32
C GLN A 263 14.90 8.34 -2.86
N GLU A 264 16.00 8.84 -2.30
CA GLU A 264 17.01 7.99 -1.67
C GLU A 264 16.44 7.34 -0.39
N GLY A 265 15.78 6.18 -0.52
CA GLY A 265 15.34 5.34 0.60
C GLY A 265 13.89 4.85 0.53
N SER A 266 13.55 3.81 1.32
CA SER A 266 12.15 3.42 1.54
C SER A 266 11.44 4.55 2.27
N PRO A 267 10.33 5.10 1.74
CA PRO A 267 9.70 6.25 2.35
C PRO A 267 9.08 5.82 3.69
N ASP A 268 9.44 6.53 4.76
CA ASP A 268 8.72 6.41 6.03
C ASP A 268 7.26 6.88 5.84
N PRO A 269 6.30 6.44 6.68
CA PRO A 269 4.89 6.84 6.59
C PRO A 269 4.65 8.34 6.40
N ALA A 270 5.39 9.17 7.14
CA ALA A 270 5.25 10.61 7.10
C ALA A 270 5.94 11.23 5.88
N SER A 271 7.04 10.66 5.40
CA SER A 271 7.71 11.06 4.16
C SER A 271 6.88 10.69 2.93
N PHE A 272 6.33 9.47 2.89
CA PHE A 272 5.41 9.04 1.84
C PHE A 272 4.15 9.91 1.82
N ALA A 273 3.51 10.12 2.99
CA ALA A 273 2.33 10.97 3.07
C ALA A 273 2.63 12.42 2.69
N ARG A 274 3.78 12.97 3.09
CA ARG A 274 4.23 14.31 2.67
C ARG A 274 4.54 14.39 1.18
N ASP A 275 5.28 13.45 0.60
CA ASP A 275 5.60 13.43 -0.83
C ASP A 275 4.33 13.26 -1.66
N LEU A 276 3.45 12.36 -1.24
CA LEU A 276 2.12 12.23 -1.81
C LEU A 276 1.40 13.57 -1.73
N SER A 277 1.35 14.22 -0.56
CA SER A 277 0.74 15.54 -0.39
C SER A 277 1.36 16.62 -1.28
N LEU A 278 2.69 16.66 -1.44
CA LEU A 278 3.40 17.63 -2.27
C LEU A 278 3.15 17.41 -3.76
N ARG A 279 3.16 16.15 -4.21
CA ARG A 279 2.81 15.80 -5.59
C ARG A 279 1.36 16.19 -5.86
N LEU A 280 0.47 15.92 -4.91
CA LEU A 280 -0.94 16.31 -4.96
C LEU A 280 -1.12 17.82 -5.07
N ASP A 281 -0.37 18.62 -4.33
CA ASP A 281 -0.37 20.08 -4.44
C ASP A 281 0.10 20.53 -5.84
N SER A 282 1.07 19.82 -6.43
CA SER A 282 1.58 20.10 -7.77
C SER A 282 0.56 19.79 -8.88
N ALA A 283 -0.15 18.64 -8.84
CA ALA A 283 -1.18 18.37 -9.86
C ALA A 283 -2.41 19.27 -9.73
N ARG A 284 -2.70 19.75 -8.52
CA ARG A 284 -3.74 20.76 -8.30
C ARG A 284 -3.43 22.05 -9.06
N ALA A 285 -2.16 22.45 -9.11
CA ALA A 285 -1.73 23.62 -9.88
C ALA A 285 -1.85 23.39 -11.41
N SER A 286 -1.74 22.14 -11.89
CA SER A 286 -1.71 21.81 -13.32
C SER A 286 -3.00 21.21 -13.90
N SER A 287 -4.01 20.87 -13.09
CA SER A 287 -5.22 20.13 -13.51
C SER A 287 -4.93 18.76 -14.15
N ASP A 288 -3.87 18.09 -13.70
CA ASP A 288 -3.38 16.86 -14.31
C ASP A 288 -4.12 15.60 -13.82
N LEU A 289 -4.92 15.00 -14.70
CA LEU A 289 -5.62 13.72 -14.48
C LEU A 289 -4.67 12.52 -14.33
N GLY A 290 -3.44 12.61 -14.85
CA GLY A 290 -2.40 11.58 -14.71
C GLY A 290 -2.00 11.37 -13.26
N LEU A 291 -1.85 12.46 -12.49
CA LEU A 291 -1.46 12.35 -11.08
C LEU A 291 -2.54 11.69 -10.21
N ALA A 292 -3.83 11.92 -10.51
CA ALA A 292 -4.91 11.24 -9.77
C ALA A 292 -4.84 9.71 -9.94
N GLN A 293 -4.44 9.24 -11.12
CA GLN A 293 -4.18 7.81 -11.35
C GLN A 293 -2.91 7.37 -10.64
N GLU A 294 -1.82 8.13 -10.68
CA GLU A 294 -0.60 7.81 -9.91
C GLU A 294 -0.87 7.68 -8.41
N VAL A 295 -1.70 8.55 -7.85
CA VAL A 295 -2.10 8.52 -6.43
C VAL A 295 -2.93 7.28 -6.13
N ALA A 296 -3.88 6.93 -7.01
CA ALA A 296 -4.65 5.69 -6.90
C ALA A 296 -3.74 4.44 -6.94
N ARG A 297 -2.66 4.49 -7.72
CA ARG A 297 -1.69 3.39 -7.81
C ARG A 297 -0.81 3.29 -6.58
N ALA A 298 -0.28 4.41 -6.12
CA ALA A 298 0.52 4.49 -4.89
C ALA A 298 -0.30 4.04 -3.67
N ALA A 299 -1.58 4.37 -3.68
CA ALA A 299 -2.57 3.98 -2.70
C ALA A 299 -2.82 2.47 -2.61
N GLU A 300 -3.10 1.87 -3.75
CA GLU A 300 -3.33 0.43 -3.85
C GLU A 300 -2.05 -0.34 -3.47
N TYR A 301 -0.89 0.15 -3.88
CA TYR A 301 0.40 -0.40 -3.46
C TYR A 301 0.59 -0.40 -1.93
N VAL A 302 0.33 0.74 -1.26
CA VAL A 302 0.42 0.82 0.21
C VAL A 302 -0.51 -0.20 0.86
N SER A 303 -1.73 -0.38 0.36
CA SER A 303 -2.66 -1.36 0.92
C SER A 303 -2.19 -2.81 0.82
N ILE A 304 -1.36 -3.12 -0.18
CA ILE A 304 -0.86 -4.47 -0.47
C ILE A 304 0.47 -4.73 0.24
N VAL A 305 1.42 -3.78 0.13
CA VAL A 305 2.82 -3.96 0.53
C VAL A 305 3.12 -3.36 1.90
N ASN A 306 2.43 -2.28 2.28
CA ASN A 306 2.66 -1.60 3.56
C ASN A 306 1.34 -1.19 4.25
N PRO A 307 0.39 -2.12 4.47
CA PRO A 307 -0.89 -1.82 5.11
C PRO A 307 -0.72 -1.22 6.52
N GLU A 308 0.38 -1.53 7.21
CA GLU A 308 0.70 -0.99 8.53
C GLU A 308 0.95 0.52 8.49
N LEU A 309 1.42 1.06 7.36
CA LEU A 309 1.61 2.49 7.14
C LEU A 309 0.30 3.27 7.25
N VAL A 310 -0.83 2.65 6.89
CA VAL A 310 -2.17 3.24 7.04
C VAL A 310 -2.60 3.29 8.50
N ALA A 311 -2.24 2.28 9.29
CA ALA A 311 -2.58 2.19 10.71
C ALA A 311 -1.72 3.12 11.59
N GLU A 312 -0.50 3.43 11.16
CA GLU A 312 0.44 4.31 11.87
C GLU A 312 0.30 5.79 11.49
N ALA A 313 -0.45 6.10 10.43
CA ALA A 313 -0.74 7.48 10.03
C ALA A 313 -1.68 8.17 11.03
N ALA A 314 -1.52 9.49 11.21
CA ALA A 314 -2.34 10.31 12.09
C ALA A 314 -3.02 11.45 11.31
N GLY A 315 -4.15 11.95 11.83
CA GLY A 315 -4.87 13.09 11.27
C GLY A 315 -5.40 12.85 9.84
N ASP A 316 -5.29 13.86 8.98
CA ASP A 316 -5.77 13.80 7.60
C ASP A 316 -5.06 12.77 6.73
N ASP A 317 -3.79 12.49 7.02
CA ASP A 317 -3.01 11.51 6.26
C ASP A 317 -3.59 10.10 6.48
N ALA A 318 -4.04 9.79 7.70
CA ALA A 318 -4.70 8.51 8.00
C ALA A 318 -6.01 8.34 7.22
N ARG A 319 -6.80 9.42 7.10
CA ARG A 319 -8.07 9.40 6.37
C ARG A 319 -7.86 9.30 4.86
N LEU A 320 -6.86 10.02 4.33
CA LEU A 320 -6.48 9.92 2.93
C LEU A 320 -6.02 8.50 2.62
N LEU A 321 -5.08 7.96 3.40
CA LEU A 321 -4.53 6.61 3.24
C LEU A 321 -5.58 5.51 3.48
N SER A 322 -6.58 5.74 4.34
CA SER A 322 -7.70 4.80 4.52
C SER A 322 -8.66 4.81 3.32
N ALA A 323 -8.99 5.98 2.76
CA ALA A 323 -9.82 6.08 1.55
C ALA A 323 -9.12 5.46 0.33
N VAL A 324 -7.82 5.65 0.26
CA VAL A 324 -6.84 5.04 -0.64
C VAL A 324 -6.87 3.52 -0.53
N ALA A 325 -6.70 2.96 0.67
CA ALA A 325 -6.73 1.52 0.91
C ALA A 325 -8.09 0.90 0.62
N ALA A 326 -9.17 1.64 0.86
CA ALA A 326 -10.54 1.21 0.56
C ALA A 326 -10.93 1.37 -0.93
N ARG A 327 -9.98 1.74 -1.82
CA ARG A 327 -10.20 2.00 -3.26
C ARG A 327 -11.32 3.00 -3.54
N LYS A 328 -11.58 3.93 -2.62
CA LYS A 328 -12.64 4.94 -2.77
C LYS A 328 -12.10 6.13 -3.58
N LEU A 329 -11.78 5.91 -4.85
CA LEU A 329 -11.14 6.90 -5.73
C LEU A 329 -11.90 8.22 -5.84
N GLY A 330 -13.24 8.19 -5.75
CA GLY A 330 -14.06 9.40 -5.69
C GLY A 330 -13.88 10.22 -4.40
N LEU A 331 -13.65 9.55 -3.26
CA LEU A 331 -13.32 10.20 -1.99
C LEU A 331 -11.90 10.76 -2.02
N VAL A 332 -10.95 10.00 -2.60
CA VAL A 332 -9.59 10.49 -2.83
C VAL A 332 -9.65 11.74 -3.69
N ALA A 333 -10.20 11.69 -4.91
CA ALA A 333 -10.32 12.87 -5.78
C ALA A 333 -11.05 14.06 -5.12
N SER A 334 -12.06 13.81 -4.28
CA SER A 334 -12.74 14.88 -3.53
C SER A 334 -11.85 15.48 -2.43
N ALA A 335 -11.15 14.64 -1.66
CA ALA A 335 -10.11 15.06 -0.71
C ALA A 335 -9.09 15.99 -1.34
N LEU A 336 -8.59 15.57 -2.51
CA LEU A 336 -7.53 16.24 -3.25
C LEU A 336 -7.97 17.61 -3.74
N ALA A 337 -9.26 17.79 -4.04
CA ALA A 337 -9.81 19.06 -4.48
C ALA A 337 -10.09 20.04 -3.33
N THR A 338 -10.20 19.57 -2.09
CA THR A 338 -10.76 20.34 -0.96
C THR A 338 -9.82 20.47 0.24
N ARG A 339 -8.67 19.79 0.25
CA ARG A 339 -7.66 19.88 1.31
C ARG A 339 -7.05 21.29 1.34
N GLY A 340 -7.13 21.95 2.50
CA GLY A 340 -6.56 23.29 2.75
C GLY A 340 -7.39 24.48 2.25
N ASP A 341 -8.54 24.26 1.61
CA ASP A 341 -9.47 25.34 1.23
C ASP A 341 -10.46 25.64 2.35
N GLU A 342 -10.95 26.87 2.49
CA GLU A 342 -12.16 27.14 3.29
C GLU A 342 -13.34 26.31 2.78
N ALA A 343 -14.28 25.97 3.67
CA ALA A 343 -15.43 25.16 3.29
C ALA A 343 -16.23 25.82 2.16
N ARG A 344 -16.61 25.03 1.15
CA ARG A 344 -17.33 25.45 -0.07
C ARG A 344 -18.64 24.70 -0.21
N ALA A 345 -19.67 25.44 -0.56
CA ALA A 345 -20.97 24.90 -0.92
C ALA A 345 -21.27 25.18 -2.39
N SER A 346 -21.88 24.21 -3.06
CA SER A 346 -22.26 24.34 -4.47
C SER A 346 -23.63 23.74 -4.73
N LEU A 347 -24.44 24.41 -5.54
CA LEU A 347 -25.70 23.86 -6.03
C LEU A 347 -25.37 22.78 -7.09
N THR A 348 -25.75 21.54 -6.82
CA THR A 348 -25.53 20.39 -7.72
C THR A 348 -26.71 20.15 -8.64
N PHE A 349 -27.94 20.32 -8.14
CA PHE A 349 -29.17 20.32 -8.93
C PHE A 349 -30.29 21.09 -8.24
N SER A 350 -31.33 21.45 -9.00
CA SER A 350 -32.61 21.92 -8.47
C SER A 350 -33.75 21.30 -9.27
N ARG A 351 -34.85 20.96 -8.60
CA ARG A 351 -36.02 20.36 -9.23
C ARG A 351 -37.29 20.90 -8.58
N GLY A 352 -38.20 21.44 -9.41
CA GLY A 352 -39.55 21.77 -8.99
C GLY A 352 -40.40 20.51 -8.80
N LEU A 353 -41.15 20.46 -7.70
CA LEU A 353 -42.21 19.50 -7.42
C LEU A 353 -43.55 20.27 -7.35
N ALA A 354 -44.67 19.57 -7.12
CA ALA A 354 -46.00 20.19 -7.16
C ALA A 354 -46.13 21.40 -6.21
N ASP A 355 -45.78 21.22 -4.94
CA ASP A 355 -45.89 22.25 -3.89
C ASP A 355 -44.52 22.55 -3.22
N GLU A 356 -43.43 22.01 -3.77
CA GLU A 356 -42.11 21.99 -3.13
C GLU A 356 -40.99 22.16 -4.15
N VAL A 357 -39.78 22.41 -3.65
CA VAL A 357 -38.54 22.47 -4.42
C VAL A 357 -37.52 21.55 -3.77
N LEU A 358 -36.93 20.66 -4.55
CA LEU A 358 -35.80 19.84 -4.14
C LEU A 358 -34.49 20.50 -4.63
N LEU A 359 -33.59 20.80 -3.71
CA LEU A 359 -32.26 21.33 -4.00
C LEU A 359 -31.19 20.33 -3.58
N GLY A 360 -30.32 19.97 -4.51
CA GLY A 360 -29.09 19.24 -4.22
C GLY A 360 -27.96 20.21 -3.94
N ILE A 361 -27.35 20.11 -2.77
CA ILE A 361 -26.22 20.95 -2.34
C ILE A 361 -25.02 20.06 -2.06
N GLY A 362 -23.96 20.23 -2.85
CA GLY A 362 -22.66 19.65 -2.60
C GLY A 362 -21.87 20.54 -1.64
N LEU A 363 -21.63 20.06 -0.42
CA LEU A 363 -20.81 20.71 0.59
C LEU A 363 -19.45 20.02 0.66
N SER A 364 -18.38 20.80 0.72
CA SER A 364 -17.01 20.30 0.84
C SER A 364 -16.20 21.21 1.75
N GLY A 365 -15.18 20.69 2.43
CA GLY A 365 -14.36 21.52 3.29
C GLY A 365 -13.02 20.92 3.65
N PRO A 366 -12.15 21.72 4.30
CA PRO A 366 -10.87 21.24 4.78
C PRO A 366 -11.11 20.29 5.94
N SER A 367 -10.09 19.50 6.24
CA SER A 367 -9.93 18.71 7.46
C SER A 367 -10.92 19.03 8.57
N ILE A 368 -11.74 18.04 8.92
CA ILE A 368 -12.63 18.14 10.06
C ILE A 368 -12.14 17.13 11.09
N ASP A 369 -11.05 17.46 11.76
CA ASP A 369 -10.57 16.70 12.91
C ASP A 369 -11.70 16.50 13.94
N ALA A 370 -12.66 17.43 14.02
CA ALA A 370 -13.88 17.33 14.85
C ALA A 370 -15.14 16.78 14.13
N GLY A 371 -15.09 16.57 12.81
CA GLY A 371 -16.26 16.28 11.98
C GLY A 371 -17.20 17.49 11.75
N TRP A 372 -18.03 17.47 10.71
CA TRP A 372 -19.10 18.45 10.54
C TRP A 372 -19.96 18.50 11.83
N PRO A 373 -20.53 19.66 12.20
CA PRO A 373 -21.47 19.74 13.29
C PRO A 373 -22.68 18.82 13.02
N ARG A 374 -23.36 18.38 14.08
CA ARG A 374 -24.52 17.47 13.96
C ARG A 374 -25.68 18.05 13.17
N THR A 375 -25.74 19.37 13.08
CA THR A 375 -26.77 20.10 12.35
C THR A 375 -26.09 21.12 11.45
N LEU A 376 -26.55 21.16 10.20
CA LEU A 376 -26.25 22.19 9.21
C LEU A 376 -27.55 22.94 8.89
N VAL A 377 -27.44 24.18 8.41
CA VAL A 377 -28.63 24.94 7.99
C VAL A 377 -28.46 25.40 6.55
N LEU A 378 -29.38 25.05 5.66
CA LEU A 378 -29.52 25.77 4.40
C LEU A 378 -30.31 27.04 4.65
N ARG A 379 -29.68 28.18 4.38
CA ARG A 379 -30.29 29.50 4.54
C ARG A 379 -30.57 30.12 3.19
N LEU A 380 -31.82 30.56 3.03
CA LEU A 380 -32.32 31.32 1.90
C LEU A 380 -32.67 32.73 2.39
N GLU A 381 -32.05 33.74 1.80
CA GLU A 381 -32.31 35.14 2.11
C GLU A 381 -32.85 35.85 0.87
N SER A 382 -33.99 36.53 1.02
CA SER A 382 -34.55 37.33 -0.07
C SER A 382 -33.68 38.56 -0.33
N GLU A 383 -33.54 38.93 -1.61
CA GLU A 383 -32.87 40.15 -2.03
C GLU A 383 -33.77 41.39 -1.93
N SER A 384 -35.10 41.24 -2.04
CA SER A 384 -36.03 42.39 -2.10
C SER A 384 -36.76 42.65 -0.79
N ASN A 385 -36.88 41.65 0.09
CA ASN A 385 -37.48 41.79 1.40
C ASN A 385 -36.60 41.10 2.46
N SER A 386 -36.75 41.48 3.73
CA SER A 386 -35.95 40.90 4.82
C SER A 386 -36.40 39.49 5.23
N LEU A 387 -37.08 38.75 4.34
CA LEU A 387 -37.49 37.37 4.62
C LEU A 387 -36.28 36.44 4.58
N ARG A 388 -36.29 35.49 5.51
CA ARG A 388 -35.27 34.46 5.65
C ARG A 388 -35.95 33.12 5.93
N VAL A 389 -35.51 32.10 5.22
CA VAL A 389 -35.94 30.71 5.40
C VAL A 389 -34.70 29.89 5.76
N ASP A 390 -34.74 29.24 6.91
CA ASP A 390 -33.70 28.34 7.38
C ASP A 390 -34.25 26.90 7.38
N VAL A 391 -33.51 25.99 6.75
CA VAL A 391 -33.86 24.56 6.69
C VAL A 391 -32.75 23.76 7.38
N ASP A 392 -33.08 23.19 8.53
CA ASP A 392 -32.17 22.36 9.30
C ASP A 392 -31.93 21.00 8.63
N TYR A 393 -30.68 20.56 8.60
CA TYR A 393 -30.27 19.25 8.12
C TYR A 393 -29.44 18.55 9.19
N ARG A 394 -29.89 17.37 9.61
CA ARG A 394 -29.22 16.59 10.67
C ARG A 394 -28.29 15.55 10.04
N LEU A 395 -27.01 15.60 10.39
CA LEU A 395 -26.02 14.64 9.91
C LEU A 395 -25.93 13.42 10.83
N PHE A 396 -25.79 12.24 10.23
CA PHE A 396 -25.39 11.01 10.91
C PHE A 396 -23.90 11.03 11.26
N ASP A 397 -23.50 10.28 12.29
CA ASP A 397 -22.10 10.27 12.73
C ASP A 397 -21.13 9.83 11.62
N GLN A 398 -21.56 8.98 10.69
CA GLN A 398 -20.77 8.59 9.51
C GLN A 398 -20.62 9.69 8.45
N GLN A 399 -21.61 10.60 8.33
CA GLN A 399 -21.55 11.73 7.40
C GLN A 399 -20.63 12.83 7.94
N ARG A 400 -20.61 13.01 9.27
CA ARG A 400 -19.82 14.06 9.92
C ARG A 400 -18.33 13.97 9.63
N VAL A 401 -17.80 12.78 9.36
CA VAL A 401 -16.37 12.58 9.08
C VAL A 401 -16.01 12.61 7.59
N GLN A 402 -16.96 12.95 6.70
CA GLN A 402 -16.73 13.01 5.26
C GLN A 402 -16.24 14.38 4.81
N TRP A 403 -15.27 14.42 3.90
CA TRP A 403 -14.77 15.67 3.30
C TRP A 403 -15.73 16.30 2.29
N ARG A 404 -16.71 15.52 1.82
CA ARG A 404 -17.78 15.96 0.93
C ARG A 404 -19.10 15.35 1.37
N LEU A 405 -20.15 16.18 1.36
CA LEU A 405 -21.52 15.78 1.58
C LEU A 405 -22.33 16.22 0.36
N ASP A 406 -23.15 15.32 -0.15
CA ASP A 406 -24.21 15.70 -1.09
C ASP A 406 -25.52 15.67 -0.28
N LEU A 407 -26.14 16.84 -0.13
CA LEU A 407 -27.25 17.11 0.76
C LEU A 407 -28.49 17.49 -0.05
N ASP A 408 -29.61 16.84 0.25
CA ASP A 408 -30.89 17.13 -0.40
C ASP A 408 -31.79 17.93 0.53
N PHE A 409 -32.22 19.11 0.10
CA PHE A 409 -33.09 20.00 0.84
C PHE A 409 -34.44 20.13 0.14
N LEU A 410 -35.52 19.87 0.87
CA LEU A 410 -36.88 20.04 0.41
C LEU A 410 -37.46 21.34 0.99
N ILE A 411 -37.90 22.24 0.12
CA ILE A 411 -38.37 23.58 0.48
C ILE A 411 -39.81 23.76 0.00
N PRO A 412 -40.78 24.01 0.89
CA PRO A 412 -42.14 24.31 0.49
C PRO A 412 -42.22 25.59 -0.35
N LEU A 413 -42.93 25.56 -1.48
CA LEU A 413 -43.10 26.75 -2.33
C LEU A 413 -43.82 27.88 -1.58
N SER A 414 -44.68 27.55 -0.62
CA SER A 414 -45.36 28.53 0.25
C SER A 414 -44.40 29.35 1.11
N ALA A 415 -43.16 28.88 1.32
CA ALA A 415 -42.13 29.61 2.04
C ALA A 415 -41.39 30.63 1.15
N LEU A 416 -41.60 30.58 -0.17
CA LEU A 416 -40.92 31.41 -1.16
C LEU A 416 -41.90 32.35 -1.84
N SER A 417 -41.47 33.59 -2.06
CA SER A 417 -42.23 34.58 -2.84
C SER A 417 -41.88 34.44 -4.33
N GLU A 418 -42.89 34.37 -5.19
CA GLU A 418 -42.72 34.18 -6.63
C GLU A 418 -41.96 35.32 -7.32
N GLN A 419 -42.07 36.55 -6.78
CA GLN A 419 -41.50 37.75 -7.37
C GLN A 419 -40.07 38.03 -6.92
N ASP A 420 -39.48 37.11 -6.15
CA ASP A 420 -38.28 37.37 -5.39
C ASP A 420 -37.07 36.57 -5.84
N ARG A 421 -35.90 37.11 -5.53
CA ARG A 421 -34.60 36.48 -5.75
C ARG A 421 -34.01 36.05 -4.42
N TRP A 422 -33.52 34.82 -4.35
CA TRP A 422 -33.06 34.20 -3.11
C TRP A 422 -31.58 33.86 -3.17
N ARG A 423 -30.80 34.37 -2.21
CA ARG A 423 -29.40 33.99 -2.00
C ARG A 423 -29.31 32.75 -1.14
N LEU A 424 -28.43 31.84 -1.51
CA LEU A 424 -28.26 30.57 -0.83
C LEU A 424 -26.93 30.54 -0.08
N SER A 425 -26.98 30.06 1.16
CA SER A 425 -25.80 29.77 1.97
C SER A 425 -26.00 28.53 2.83
N VAL A 426 -24.93 27.80 3.10
CA VAL A 426 -24.91 26.73 4.11
C VAL A 426 -24.24 27.27 5.35
N VAL A 427 -24.92 27.17 6.49
CA VAL A 427 -24.42 27.61 7.79
C VAL A 427 -23.91 26.41 8.57
N VAL A 428 -22.66 26.51 9.00
CA VAL A 428 -21.92 25.45 9.70
C VAL A 428 -21.39 26.04 11.01
N GLY A 429 -22.14 25.84 12.10
CA GLY A 429 -21.87 26.57 13.35
C GLY A 429 -22.01 28.08 13.13
N ASP A 430 -20.93 28.84 13.32
CA ASP A 430 -20.90 30.29 13.12
C ASP A 430 -20.43 30.70 11.71
N VAL A 431 -20.07 29.74 10.86
CA VAL A 431 -19.55 30.00 9.51
C VAL A 431 -20.68 29.99 8.49
N VAL A 432 -20.80 31.04 7.70
CA VAL A 432 -21.76 31.15 6.59
C VAL A 432 -21.02 30.93 5.27
N ILE A 433 -21.34 29.84 4.58
CA ILE A 433 -20.70 29.45 3.34
C ILE A 433 -21.64 29.78 2.17
N PRO A 434 -21.30 30.74 1.29
CA PRO A 434 -22.14 31.06 0.14
C PRO A 434 -22.20 29.86 -0.82
N VAL A 435 -23.39 29.57 -1.34
CA VAL A 435 -23.58 28.53 -2.36
C VAL A 435 -23.25 29.10 -3.73
N THR A 436 -22.34 28.44 -4.44
CA THR A 436 -21.93 28.78 -5.82
C THR A 436 -22.50 27.78 -6.82
N ILE A 437 -22.46 28.08 -8.12
CA ILE A 437 -22.88 27.10 -9.13
C ILE A 437 -21.79 26.06 -9.30
N GLY A 438 -22.10 24.79 -9.03
CA GLY A 438 -21.14 23.69 -9.13
C GLY A 438 -20.71 23.40 -10.57
N ALA A 439 -19.52 22.81 -10.73
CA ALA A 439 -19.16 22.17 -11.98
C ALA A 439 -20.06 20.94 -12.18
N LEU A 440 -21.13 21.08 -12.95
CA LEU A 440 -22.01 20.00 -13.37
C LEU A 440 -21.17 18.78 -13.80
N ARG A 441 -21.33 17.64 -13.13
CA ARG A 441 -21.00 16.34 -13.74
C ARG A 441 -22.20 16.01 -14.63
N PRO A 442 -22.03 15.95 -15.96
CA PRO A 442 -23.15 15.68 -16.84
C PRO A 442 -23.66 14.25 -16.59
N LEU A 443 -24.87 14.12 -16.06
CA LEU A 443 -25.76 13.03 -16.46
C LEU A 443 -26.46 13.54 -17.72
N SER A 444 -25.80 13.38 -18.87
CA SER A 444 -26.34 13.61 -20.22
C SER A 444 -26.98 15.00 -20.48
N ASP A 445 -26.20 15.93 -21.02
CA ASP A 445 -26.54 17.32 -21.39
C ASP A 445 -27.63 17.40 -22.52
N PRO A 446 -28.40 18.51 -22.71
CA PRO A 446 -27.87 19.82 -23.10
C PRO A 446 -28.51 21.06 -22.43
N GLY A 447 -27.67 22.00 -22.01
CA GLY A 447 -27.87 23.39 -22.47
C GLY A 447 -28.03 24.49 -21.40
N SER A 448 -27.01 24.70 -20.58
CA SER A 448 -26.39 26.03 -20.38
C SER A 448 -25.22 25.89 -19.42
N ARG A 449 -24.05 26.42 -19.79
CA ARG A 449 -22.90 26.52 -18.89
C ARG A 449 -23.10 27.73 -17.98
N PRO A 450 -23.17 27.55 -16.65
CA PRO A 450 -23.10 28.68 -15.72
C PRO A 450 -21.63 29.09 -15.56
N GLU A 451 -21.37 30.39 -15.45
CA GLU A 451 -20.03 30.91 -15.14
C GLU A 451 -19.58 30.39 -13.76
N ARG A 452 -18.45 29.66 -13.75
CA ARG A 452 -17.86 29.14 -12.51
C ARG A 452 -17.47 30.31 -11.61
N GLY A 453 -17.97 30.31 -10.37
CA GLY A 453 -17.57 31.27 -9.32
C GLY A 453 -18.63 32.33 -8.97
N SER A 454 -19.76 32.38 -9.69
CA SER A 454 -20.86 33.30 -9.38
C SER A 454 -21.74 32.74 -8.26
N GLN A 455 -22.14 33.60 -7.32
CA GLN A 455 -23.11 33.27 -6.27
C GLN A 455 -24.44 32.81 -6.90
N VAL A 456 -25.03 31.74 -6.37
CA VAL A 456 -26.34 31.27 -6.87
C VAL A 456 -27.44 32.18 -6.35
N ILE A 457 -28.24 32.69 -7.27
CA ILE A 457 -29.47 33.40 -6.96
C ILE A 457 -30.64 32.64 -7.59
N LEU A 458 -31.50 32.06 -6.77
CA LEU A 458 -32.70 31.35 -7.22
C LEU A 458 -33.86 32.33 -7.45
N SER A 459 -34.63 32.11 -8.52
CA SER A 459 -35.93 32.74 -8.72
C SER A 459 -37.00 31.65 -8.81
N VAL A 460 -38.12 31.82 -8.12
CA VAL A 460 -39.17 30.80 -8.04
C VAL A 460 -39.72 30.44 -9.43
N GLY A 461 -39.84 31.42 -10.34
CA GLY A 461 -40.28 31.20 -11.71
C GLY A 461 -39.31 30.37 -12.59
N ALA A 462 -38.02 30.28 -12.23
CA ALA A 462 -37.07 29.38 -12.89
C ALA A 462 -37.16 27.94 -12.36
N ILE A 463 -37.60 27.79 -11.11
CA ILE A 463 -37.72 26.50 -10.43
C ILE A 463 -38.94 25.73 -10.94
N THR A 464 -40.06 26.41 -11.18
CA THR A 464 -41.30 25.81 -11.69
C THR A 464 -41.26 25.46 -13.18
N LYS A 465 -40.29 26.01 -13.93
CA LYS A 465 -40.08 25.75 -15.37
C LYS A 465 -38.90 24.79 -15.66
N GLY A 466 -38.13 24.42 -14.64
CA GLY A 466 -36.88 23.68 -14.80
C GLY A 466 -37.08 22.16 -14.92
N PHE A 467 -36.95 21.66 -16.15
CA PHE A 467 -36.75 20.26 -16.57
C PHE A 467 -37.98 19.36 -16.58
N GLU A 468 -38.80 19.48 -17.63
CA GLU A 468 -39.55 18.34 -18.16
C GLU A 468 -38.54 17.26 -18.59
N VAL A 469 -38.61 16.11 -17.95
CA VAL A 469 -37.89 14.89 -18.35
C VAL A 469 -38.50 14.41 -19.68
N ARG A 470 -37.68 14.33 -20.73
CA ARG A 470 -37.92 13.38 -21.83
C ARG A 470 -36.91 12.26 -21.75
#